data_AF-A0A3C1X7F2-F1
#
_entry.id   AF-A0A3C1X7F2-F1
#
_cell.length_a   1.000
_cell.length_b   1.000
_cell.length_c   1.000
_cell.angle_alpha   90.00
_cell.angle_beta   90.00
_cell.angle_gamma   90.00
#
_symmetry.space_group_name_H-M   'P 1'
#
loop_
_entity.id
_entity.type
_entity.pdbx_description
1 polymer ?
#
loop_
_entity_poly.entity_id
_entity_poly.type
_entity_poly.pdbx_seq_one_letter_code
_entity_poly.pdbx_strand_id
1 'polypeptide(L)'
;MQRAGSGKSAFRRLTRYEINYALQDLLGLPWDFAKDLPPEPVSKDGFQNSAELLQMSAAQLQAAREVFRVALNRATVRGDRPQSLFWAASMDQASTDEWADLEAQQQKIREQHASDAAELERQLQQFRKQHSNVGGLQYVDRQTGLRTGIRWEYYGAKYAWPALQALPAPPAPGGRVAEIHAGNRLVVELGDRLPDSGPLLVRVRAWRADAEAAGAASLKL
;
A
#
# COMPACT_ATOMS: atom_id res chain seq x y z
N MET A 1 -4.80 39.16 -45.99
CA MET A 1 -5.10 40.42 -45.28
C MET A 1 -4.92 40.17 -43.79
N GLN A 2 -3.75 40.51 -43.24
CA GLN A 2 -3.40 40.27 -41.83
C GLN A 2 -3.66 41.57 -41.07
N ARG A 3 -4.54 41.55 -40.07
CA ARG A 3 -4.77 42.72 -39.21
C ARG A 3 -3.70 42.77 -38.13
N ALA A 4 -2.89 43.81 -38.18
CA ALA A 4 -2.08 44.26 -37.04
C ALA A 4 -3.02 44.77 -35.93
N GLY A 5 -2.89 44.18 -34.74
CA GLY A 5 -3.64 44.58 -33.53
C GLY A 5 -2.68 44.64 -32.34
N SER A 6 -2.45 45.87 -31.88
CA SER A 6 -1.90 46.30 -30.59
C SER A 6 -1.37 45.26 -29.59
N GLY A 7 -0.04 45.18 -29.47
CA GLY A 7 0.68 45.49 -28.22
C GLY A 7 0.37 44.70 -26.93
N LYS A 8 -0.25 43.53 -26.98
CA LYS A 8 -0.28 42.62 -25.81
C LYS A 8 0.89 41.64 -25.94
N SER A 9 1.78 41.69 -24.96
CA SER A 9 2.90 40.76 -24.81
C SER A 9 2.43 39.32 -25.06
N ALA A 10 2.96 38.67 -26.11
CA ALA A 10 2.65 37.28 -26.46
C ALA A 10 3.23 36.26 -25.47
N PHE A 11 3.80 36.74 -24.35
CA PHE A 11 4.32 35.91 -23.28
C PHE A 11 3.18 35.34 -22.46
N ARG A 12 2.87 34.07 -22.71
CA ARG A 12 2.00 33.25 -21.84
C ARG A 12 2.83 32.42 -20.90
N ARG A 13 2.30 32.14 -19.70
CA ARG A 13 2.86 31.07 -18.87
C ARG A 13 2.53 29.69 -19.46
N LEU A 14 3.37 28.71 -19.14
CA LEU A 14 3.06 27.31 -19.43
C LEU A 14 1.87 26.86 -18.58
N THR A 15 1.03 26.00 -19.16
CA THR A 15 -0.08 25.37 -18.43
C THR A 15 0.45 24.32 -17.45
N ARG A 16 -0.39 23.90 -16.50
CA ARG A 16 -0.11 22.75 -15.63
C ARG A 16 0.36 21.51 -16.40
N TYR A 17 -0.31 21.14 -17.49
CA TYR A 17 0.06 19.93 -18.25
C TYR A 17 1.34 20.15 -19.07
N GLU A 18 1.57 21.35 -19.61
CA GLU A 18 2.82 21.69 -20.32
C GLU A 18 4.02 21.65 -19.37
N ILE A 19 3.88 22.21 -18.16
CA ILE A 19 4.89 22.12 -17.11
C ILE A 19 5.19 20.66 -16.77
N ASN A 20 4.14 19.83 -16.62
CA ASN A 20 4.32 18.42 -16.31
C ASN A 20 5.11 17.69 -17.41
N TYR A 21 4.67 17.77 -18.67
CA TYR A 21 5.34 17.09 -19.78
C TYR A 21 6.77 17.61 -19.99
N ALA A 22 6.98 18.93 -19.91
CA ALA A 22 8.33 19.49 -20.04
C ALA A 22 9.28 18.95 -18.95
N LEU A 23 8.82 18.81 -17.70
CA LEU A 23 9.64 18.23 -16.63
C LEU A 23 9.86 16.73 -16.81
N GLN A 24 8.85 15.98 -17.28
CA GLN A 24 9.01 14.56 -17.58
C GLN A 24 10.05 14.34 -18.68
N ASP A 25 9.99 15.13 -19.76
CA ASP A 25 10.91 15.06 -20.89
C ASP A 25 12.34 15.47 -20.48
N LEU A 26 12.48 16.59 -19.74
CA LEU A 26 13.79 17.10 -19.32
C LEU A 26 14.48 16.22 -18.28
N LEU A 27 13.71 15.63 -17.37
CA LEU A 27 14.26 14.83 -16.26
C LEU A 27 14.27 13.33 -16.55
N GLY A 28 13.57 12.88 -17.60
CA GLY A 28 13.43 11.46 -17.94
C GLY A 28 12.64 10.65 -16.91
N LEU A 29 11.73 11.29 -16.17
CA LEU A 29 11.01 10.70 -15.04
C LEU A 29 9.49 10.75 -15.28
N PRO A 30 8.75 9.63 -15.11
CA PRO A 30 7.33 9.55 -15.46
C PRO A 30 6.40 10.07 -14.35
N TRP A 31 6.86 10.96 -13.48
CA TRP A 31 6.09 11.44 -12.33
C TRP A 31 5.17 12.60 -12.71
N ASP A 32 4.04 12.76 -12.02
CA ASP A 32 3.25 13.98 -12.11
C ASP A 32 3.87 15.05 -11.18
N PHE A 33 4.62 15.97 -11.79
CA PHE A 33 5.28 17.07 -11.11
C PHE A 33 4.36 18.25 -10.83
N ALA A 34 3.28 18.38 -11.59
CA ALA A 34 2.43 19.56 -11.60
C ALA A 34 1.10 19.35 -10.85
N LYS A 35 0.94 18.22 -10.15
CA LYS A 35 -0.29 17.82 -9.46
C LYS A 35 -0.87 18.89 -8.51
N ASP A 36 0.01 19.65 -7.85
CA ASP A 36 -0.33 20.65 -6.84
C ASP A 36 -0.52 22.05 -7.44
N LEU A 37 -0.33 22.22 -8.76
CA LEU A 37 -0.64 23.48 -9.44
C LEU A 37 -2.16 23.62 -9.63
N PRO A 38 -2.69 24.85 -9.49
CA PRO A 38 -4.09 25.13 -9.76
C PRO A 38 -4.45 24.82 -11.23
N PRO A 39 -5.70 24.41 -11.50
CA PRO A 39 -6.17 24.17 -12.87
C PRO A 39 -6.24 25.46 -13.69
N GLU A 40 -6.16 25.34 -15.01
CA GLU A 40 -6.23 26.47 -15.93
C GLU A 40 -7.68 26.91 -16.20
N PRO A 41 -7.93 28.23 -16.35
CA PRO A 41 -9.22 28.71 -16.82
C PRO A 41 -9.44 28.25 -18.26
N VAL A 42 -10.62 27.71 -18.53
CA VAL A 42 -11.03 27.27 -19.87
C VAL A 42 -11.49 28.51 -20.66
N SER A 43 -10.97 28.67 -21.89
CA SER A 43 -11.43 29.75 -22.76
C SER A 43 -12.87 29.57 -23.20
N LYS A 44 -13.49 30.63 -23.74
CA LYS A 44 -14.84 30.56 -24.32
C LYS A 44 -14.97 29.47 -25.39
N ASP A 45 -13.86 29.16 -26.06
CA ASP A 45 -13.76 28.16 -27.13
C ASP A 45 -13.27 26.79 -26.62
N GLY A 46 -13.14 26.60 -25.29
CA GLY A 46 -12.75 25.32 -24.68
C GLY A 46 -11.24 25.08 -24.56
N PHE A 47 -10.39 26.02 -24.98
CA PHE A 47 -8.93 25.86 -24.94
C PHE A 47 -8.35 26.23 -23.57
N GLN A 48 -7.40 25.42 -23.09
CA GLN A 48 -6.67 25.64 -21.83
C GLN A 48 -5.32 26.36 -22.02
N ASN A 49 -4.89 26.59 -23.26
CA ASN A 49 -3.60 27.20 -23.63
C ASN A 49 -3.72 28.60 -24.24
N SER A 50 -4.87 29.28 -24.04
CA SER A 50 -5.09 30.61 -24.62
C SER A 50 -4.18 31.67 -23.99
N ALA A 51 -3.36 32.33 -24.81
CA ALA A 51 -2.46 33.40 -24.37
C ALA A 51 -3.18 34.60 -23.76
N GLU A 52 -4.44 34.85 -24.14
CA GLU A 52 -5.26 35.92 -23.56
C GLU A 52 -5.64 35.67 -22.10
N LEU A 53 -5.73 34.41 -21.70
CA LEU A 53 -6.14 33.99 -20.34
C LEU A 53 -4.95 33.60 -19.47
N LEU A 54 -3.82 33.24 -20.07
CA LEU A 54 -2.61 32.77 -19.39
C LEU A 54 -1.60 33.89 -19.14
N GLN A 55 -2.05 34.96 -18.49
CA GLN A 55 -1.15 35.96 -17.93
C GLN A 55 -0.40 35.40 -16.71
N MET A 56 0.84 35.82 -16.51
CA MET A 56 1.67 35.36 -15.40
C MET A 56 1.57 36.31 -14.21
N SER A 57 0.95 35.85 -13.12
CA SER A 57 1.00 36.56 -11.84
C SER A 57 2.23 36.18 -11.02
N ALA A 58 2.63 37.02 -10.06
CA ALA A 58 3.72 36.71 -9.14
C ALA A 58 3.48 35.40 -8.36
N ALA A 59 2.23 35.13 -7.96
CA ALA A 59 1.85 33.91 -7.27
C ALA A 59 2.00 32.66 -8.15
N GLN A 60 1.62 32.75 -9.43
CA GLN A 60 1.77 31.65 -10.38
C GLN A 60 3.24 31.36 -10.70
N LEU A 61 4.06 32.42 -10.84
CA LEU A 61 5.51 32.25 -11.00
C LEU A 61 6.14 31.58 -9.78
N GLN A 62 5.73 31.97 -8.56
CA GLN A 62 6.21 31.36 -7.33
C GLN A 62 5.80 29.88 -7.24
N ALA A 63 4.56 29.55 -7.58
CA ALA A 63 4.08 28.17 -7.60
C ALA A 63 4.84 27.30 -8.63
N ALA A 64 5.05 27.82 -9.84
CA ALA A 64 5.84 27.15 -10.88
C ALA A 64 7.30 26.94 -10.42
N ARG A 65 7.92 27.95 -9.80
CA ARG A 65 9.28 27.86 -9.27
C ARG A 65 9.41 26.77 -8.19
N GLU A 66 8.43 26.64 -7.30
CA GLU A 66 8.45 25.59 -6.29
C GLU A 66 8.29 24.20 -6.90
N VAL A 67 7.42 24.05 -7.90
CA VAL A 67 7.32 22.80 -8.68
C VAL A 67 8.66 22.45 -9.33
N PHE A 68 9.32 23.40 -9.99
CA PHE A 68 10.65 23.18 -10.58
C PHE A 68 11.69 22.79 -9.53
N ARG A 69 11.67 23.45 -8.36
CA ARG A 69 12.60 23.13 -7.26
C ARG A 69 12.38 21.72 -6.71
N VAL A 70 11.12 21.33 -6.49
CA VAL A 70 10.77 19.98 -6.02
C VAL A 70 11.14 18.93 -7.07
N ALA A 71 10.84 19.18 -8.35
CA ALA A 71 11.18 18.27 -9.45
C ALA A 71 12.69 18.04 -9.55
N LEU A 72 13.48 19.13 -9.55
CA LEU A 72 14.95 19.05 -9.55
C LEU A 72 15.46 18.33 -8.31
N ASN A 73 14.96 18.65 -7.11
CA ASN A 73 15.38 17.99 -5.87
C ASN A 73 15.13 16.48 -5.89
N ARG A 74 14.06 16.03 -6.53
CA ARG A 74 13.76 14.60 -6.66
C ARG A 74 14.59 13.92 -7.76
N ALA A 75 14.96 14.65 -8.81
CA ALA A 75 15.72 14.13 -9.94
C ALA A 75 17.24 14.10 -9.67
N THR A 76 17.74 14.99 -8.83
CA THR A 76 19.17 15.09 -8.52
C THR A 76 19.54 14.26 -7.28
N VAL A 77 20.62 13.49 -7.38
CA VAL A 77 21.20 12.80 -6.22
C VAL A 77 21.86 13.83 -5.30
N ARG A 78 21.50 13.81 -4.01
CA ARG A 78 22.13 14.63 -2.96
C ARG A 78 22.86 13.70 -1.99
N GLY A 79 24.18 13.67 -2.08
CA GLY A 79 25.02 12.85 -1.22
C GLY A 79 24.85 11.34 -1.44
N ASP A 80 25.25 10.56 -0.44
CA ASP A 80 25.16 9.11 -0.50
C ASP A 80 23.71 8.62 -0.50
N ARG A 81 23.46 7.51 -1.20
CA ARG A 81 22.14 6.87 -1.21
C ARG A 81 21.76 6.51 0.23
N PRO A 82 20.58 6.93 0.74
CA PRO A 82 20.16 6.56 2.08
C PRO A 82 20.03 5.05 2.20
N GLN A 83 20.35 4.52 3.38
CA GLN A 83 20.20 3.10 3.66
C GLN A 83 18.73 2.70 3.47
N SER A 84 18.52 1.64 2.71
CA SER A 84 17.18 1.12 2.47
C SER A 84 16.73 0.31 3.68
N LEU A 85 15.52 0.57 4.15
CA LEU A 85 14.85 -0.22 5.18
C LEU A 85 13.95 -1.24 4.51
N PHE A 86 13.88 -2.43 5.09
CA PHE A 86 13.05 -3.52 4.59
C PHE A 86 12.11 -4.02 5.69
N TRP A 87 10.98 -4.59 5.28
CA TRP A 87 10.05 -5.26 6.19
C TRP A 87 9.59 -6.57 5.57
N ALA A 88 9.37 -7.58 6.40
CA ALA A 88 8.75 -8.84 6.00
C ALA A 88 7.63 -9.17 6.98
N ALA A 89 6.41 -9.16 6.49
CA ALA A 89 5.23 -9.59 7.23
C ALA A 89 4.77 -10.96 6.72
N SER A 90 5.41 -12.05 7.20
CA SER A 90 4.93 -13.40 6.90
C SER A 90 3.73 -13.71 7.79
N MET A 91 2.73 -14.39 7.24
CA MET A 91 1.55 -14.76 8.02
C MET A 91 1.87 -15.84 9.07
N ASP A 92 2.92 -16.64 8.85
CA ASP A 92 3.43 -17.56 9.87
C ASP A 92 3.93 -16.80 11.12
N GLN A 93 4.70 -15.73 10.93
CA GLN A 93 5.17 -14.90 12.04
C GLN A 93 4.03 -14.07 12.63
N ALA A 94 3.13 -13.54 11.79
CA ALA A 94 2.03 -12.68 12.20
C ALA A 94 0.99 -13.40 13.09
N SER A 95 0.94 -14.73 13.02
CA SER A 95 -0.02 -15.57 13.71
C SER A 95 0.59 -16.40 14.84
N THR A 96 1.84 -16.13 15.22
CA THR A 96 2.61 -16.93 16.19
C THR A 96 1.83 -17.13 17.49
N ASP A 97 1.30 -16.04 18.04
CA ASP A 97 0.61 -16.07 19.33
C ASP A 97 -0.73 -16.81 19.22
N GLU A 98 -1.51 -16.55 18.17
CA GLU A 98 -2.78 -17.23 17.94
C GLU A 98 -2.61 -18.74 17.73
N TRP A 99 -1.52 -19.16 17.08
CA TRP A 99 -1.24 -20.59 16.91
C TRP A 99 -0.70 -21.24 18.17
N ALA A 100 0.12 -20.53 18.95
CA ALA A 100 0.56 -21.03 20.26
C ALA A 100 -0.64 -21.32 21.17
N ASP A 101 -1.65 -20.44 21.17
CA ASP A 101 -2.90 -20.64 21.90
C ASP A 101 -3.68 -21.88 21.43
N LEU A 102 -3.76 -22.11 20.11
CA LEU A 102 -4.42 -23.30 19.55
C LEU A 102 -3.66 -24.58 19.89
N GLU A 103 -2.33 -24.57 19.76
CA GLU A 103 -1.48 -25.71 20.11
C GLU A 103 -1.61 -26.07 21.59
N ALA A 104 -1.64 -25.07 22.47
CA ALA A 104 -1.86 -25.27 23.91
C ALA A 104 -3.24 -25.88 24.20
N GLN A 105 -4.30 -25.44 23.51
CA GLN A 105 -5.64 -26.03 23.65
C GLN A 105 -5.67 -27.49 23.20
N GLN A 106 -5.05 -27.82 22.06
CA GLN A 106 -4.95 -29.20 21.59
C GLN A 106 -4.15 -30.08 22.56
N GLN A 107 -3.07 -29.54 23.12
CA GLN A 107 -2.24 -30.25 24.09
C GLN A 107 -3.03 -30.54 25.37
N LYS A 108 -3.80 -29.57 25.86
CA LYS A 108 -4.69 -29.77 27.02
C LYS A 108 -5.72 -30.88 26.79
N ILE A 109 -6.32 -30.94 25.59
CA ILE A 109 -7.24 -32.03 25.22
C ILE A 109 -6.52 -33.39 25.29
N ARG A 110 -5.29 -33.47 24.75
CA ARG A 110 -4.48 -34.70 24.80
C ARG A 110 -4.18 -35.15 26.22
N GLU A 111 -3.86 -34.22 27.11
CA GLU A 111 -3.58 -34.53 28.52
C GLU A 111 -4.84 -34.97 29.27
N GLN A 112 -5.97 -34.28 29.07
CA GLN A 112 -7.24 -34.59 29.74
C GLN A 112 -7.81 -35.96 29.35
N HIS A 113 -7.56 -36.40 28.11
CA HIS A 113 -8.12 -37.64 27.56
C HIS A 113 -7.03 -38.68 27.23
N ALA A 114 -5.83 -38.57 27.83
CA ALA A 114 -4.70 -39.46 27.54
C ALA A 114 -5.00 -40.95 27.77
N SER A 115 -5.89 -41.26 28.71
CA SER A 115 -6.26 -42.64 29.09
C SER A 115 -7.43 -43.21 28.30
N ASP A 116 -8.10 -42.40 27.46
CA ASP A 116 -9.26 -42.83 26.65
C ASP A 116 -9.07 -42.37 25.19
N ALA A 117 -8.59 -43.30 24.37
CA ALA A 117 -8.29 -43.02 22.96
C ALA A 117 -9.53 -42.63 22.14
N ALA A 118 -10.70 -43.21 22.45
CA ALA A 118 -11.93 -42.93 21.72
C ALA A 118 -12.44 -41.53 22.05
N GLU A 119 -12.40 -41.16 23.33
CA GLU A 119 -12.79 -39.82 23.76
C GLU A 119 -11.80 -38.75 23.29
N LEU A 120 -10.49 -39.04 23.33
CA LEU A 120 -9.46 -38.14 22.80
C LEU A 120 -9.69 -37.83 21.31
N GLU A 121 -9.94 -38.85 20.50
CA GLU A 121 -10.22 -38.66 19.08
C GLU A 121 -11.48 -37.80 18.88
N ARG A 122 -12.55 -38.11 19.63
CA ARG A 122 -13.80 -37.35 19.57
C ARG A 122 -13.59 -35.86 19.88
N GLN A 123 -12.84 -35.55 20.93
CA GLN A 123 -12.55 -34.18 21.35
C GLN A 123 -11.67 -33.43 20.35
N LEU A 124 -10.64 -34.08 19.79
CA LEU A 124 -9.81 -33.47 18.74
C LEU A 124 -10.59 -33.25 17.45
N GLN A 125 -11.51 -34.14 17.09
CA GLN A 125 -12.41 -33.92 15.96
C GLN A 125 -13.37 -32.74 16.20
N GLN A 126 -13.92 -32.62 17.42
CA GLN A 126 -14.76 -31.49 17.79
C GLN A 126 -13.99 -30.16 17.75
N PHE A 127 -12.76 -30.14 18.28
CA PHE A 127 -11.86 -28.99 18.19
C PHE A 127 -11.62 -28.59 16.73
N ARG A 128 -11.29 -29.55 15.86
CA ARG A 128 -11.09 -29.27 14.41
C ARG A 128 -12.34 -28.67 13.77
N LYS A 129 -13.53 -29.20 14.07
CA LYS A 129 -14.79 -28.64 13.56
C LYS A 129 -14.99 -27.19 14.01
N GLN A 130 -14.78 -26.91 15.29
CA GLN A 130 -14.89 -25.56 15.86
C GLN A 130 -13.95 -24.58 15.17
N HIS A 131 -12.71 -24.98 14.92
CA HIS A 131 -11.68 -24.16 14.30
C HIS A 131 -11.62 -24.26 12.78
N SER A 132 -12.56 -24.95 12.12
CA SER A 132 -12.68 -24.96 10.65
C SER A 132 -13.71 -23.97 10.12
N ASN A 133 -14.44 -23.29 11.01
CA ASN A 133 -15.50 -22.37 10.63
C ASN A 133 -14.94 -21.09 9.97
N VAL A 134 -15.45 -20.80 8.77
CA VAL A 134 -15.17 -19.57 8.03
C VAL A 134 -15.83 -18.40 8.77
N GLY A 135 -15.10 -17.30 8.91
CA GLY A 135 -15.56 -16.13 9.67
C GLY A 135 -15.15 -14.82 9.00
N GLY A 136 -14.93 -13.79 9.81
CA GLY A 136 -14.37 -12.51 9.34
C GLY A 136 -12.89 -12.64 8.95
N LEU A 137 -12.08 -11.65 9.29
CA LEU A 137 -10.64 -11.72 9.05
C LEU A 137 -10.00 -12.88 9.86
N GLN A 138 -9.33 -13.82 9.19
CA GLN A 138 -8.80 -15.03 9.80
C GLN A 138 -7.40 -15.40 9.29
N TYR A 139 -6.56 -15.97 10.15
CA TYR A 139 -5.42 -16.78 9.73
C TYR A 139 -5.88 -18.20 9.46
N VAL A 140 -5.36 -18.80 8.39
CA VAL A 140 -5.67 -20.16 7.95
C VAL A 140 -4.37 -20.92 7.76
N ASP A 141 -4.27 -22.09 8.38
CA ASP A 141 -3.22 -23.06 8.07
C ASP A 141 -3.68 -23.90 6.88
N ARG A 142 -2.96 -23.81 5.75
CA ARG A 142 -3.36 -24.48 4.51
C ARG A 142 -3.20 -26.00 4.53
N GLN A 143 -2.41 -26.54 5.46
CA GLN A 143 -2.19 -27.99 5.57
C GLN A 143 -3.28 -28.64 6.42
N THR A 144 -3.64 -27.99 7.53
CA THR A 144 -4.61 -28.55 8.49
C THR A 144 -6.04 -28.05 8.28
N GLY A 145 -6.22 -26.93 7.58
CA GLY A 145 -7.51 -26.25 7.41
C GLY A 145 -8.00 -25.54 8.68
N LEU A 146 -7.18 -25.50 9.73
CA LEU A 146 -7.50 -24.80 10.97
C LEU A 146 -7.48 -23.28 10.74
N ARG A 147 -8.31 -22.58 11.52
CA ARG A 147 -8.55 -21.15 11.44
C ARG A 147 -8.51 -20.52 12.81
N THR A 148 -7.99 -19.30 12.85
CA THR A 148 -8.04 -18.42 14.03
C THR A 148 -8.34 -16.99 13.58
N GLY A 149 -9.09 -16.25 14.40
CA GLY A 149 -9.50 -14.88 14.07
C GLY A 149 -8.34 -13.90 14.20
N ILE A 150 -8.23 -12.97 13.25
CA ILE A 150 -7.30 -11.84 13.35
C ILE A 150 -8.02 -10.68 14.02
N ARG A 151 -7.46 -10.18 15.11
CA ARG A 151 -7.93 -8.96 15.78
C ARG A 151 -6.87 -7.89 15.64
N TRP A 152 -7.24 -6.75 15.06
CA TRP A 152 -6.37 -5.59 14.99
C TRP A 152 -6.96 -4.46 15.83
N GLU A 153 -6.14 -3.96 16.74
CA GLU A 153 -6.42 -2.76 17.53
C GLU A 153 -5.13 -1.93 17.59
N TYR A 154 -5.28 -0.61 17.52
CA TYR A 154 -4.12 0.29 17.58
C TYR A 154 -3.66 0.46 19.02
N TYR A 155 -2.50 -0.12 19.33
CA TYR A 155 -1.86 -0.02 20.65
C TYR A 155 -0.61 0.87 20.61
N GLY A 156 -0.68 2.00 19.89
CA GLY A 156 0.46 2.92 19.79
C GLY A 156 1.66 2.30 19.07
N ALA A 157 1.42 1.54 18.00
CA ALA A 157 2.45 0.82 17.24
C ALA A 157 3.27 -0.23 18.03
N LYS A 158 2.78 -0.69 19.20
CA LYS A 158 3.44 -1.72 20.00
C LYS A 158 3.75 -3.01 19.22
N TYR A 159 2.89 -3.36 18.27
CA TYR A 159 3.01 -4.58 17.46
C TYR A 159 3.50 -4.28 16.03
N ALA A 160 4.12 -3.12 15.82
CA ALA A 160 4.70 -2.77 14.54
C ALA A 160 5.81 -3.74 14.13
N TRP A 161 5.84 -4.07 12.84
CA TRP A 161 6.85 -4.93 12.27
C TRP A 161 8.23 -4.24 12.32
N PRO A 162 9.27 -4.93 12.84
CA PRO A 162 10.59 -4.34 12.93
C PRO A 162 11.19 -4.14 11.54
N ALA A 163 11.88 -3.02 11.37
CA ALA A 163 12.67 -2.77 10.17
C ALA A 163 13.90 -3.70 10.12
N LEU A 164 14.19 -4.19 8.92
CA LEU A 164 15.32 -5.05 8.57
C LEU A 164 16.34 -4.24 7.76
N GLN A 165 17.62 -4.60 7.91
CA GLN A 165 18.73 -3.96 7.20
C GLN A 165 19.02 -4.58 5.82
N ALA A 166 18.46 -5.76 5.55
CA ALA A 166 18.64 -6.48 4.31
C ALA A 166 17.29 -6.92 3.75
N LEU A 167 17.20 -7.02 2.43
CA LEU A 167 15.99 -7.48 1.75
C LEU A 167 15.69 -8.93 2.16
N PRO A 168 14.56 -9.20 2.83
CA PRO A 168 14.20 -10.55 3.22
C PRO A 168 13.86 -11.40 2.00
N ALA A 169 14.17 -12.70 2.08
CA ALA A 169 13.70 -13.66 1.10
C ALA A 169 12.15 -13.70 1.11
N PRO A 170 11.50 -13.89 -0.05
CA PRO A 170 10.05 -14.12 -0.08
C PRO A 170 9.70 -15.34 0.79
N PRO A 171 8.59 -15.31 1.55
CA PRO A 171 8.17 -16.48 2.33
C PRO A 171 7.92 -17.68 1.40
N ALA A 172 8.21 -18.88 1.89
CA ALA A 172 7.96 -20.11 1.15
C ALA A 172 6.46 -20.27 0.85
N PRO A 173 6.08 -20.87 -0.29
CA PRO A 173 4.69 -21.23 -0.52
C PRO A 173 4.27 -22.35 0.43
N GLY A 174 2.99 -22.38 0.82
CA GLY A 174 2.42 -23.51 1.58
C GLY A 174 2.38 -23.36 3.11
N GLY A 175 2.67 -22.18 3.64
CA GLY A 175 2.48 -21.85 5.06
C GLY A 175 1.09 -21.34 5.39
N ARG A 176 0.99 -20.69 6.56
CA ARG A 176 -0.22 -20.00 7.02
C ARG A 176 -0.47 -18.76 6.17
N VAL A 177 -1.73 -18.37 6.06
CA VAL A 177 -2.19 -17.28 5.19
C VAL A 177 -3.28 -16.48 5.89
N ALA A 178 -3.43 -15.20 5.57
CA ALA A 178 -4.59 -14.42 5.99
C ALA A 178 -5.69 -14.54 4.92
N GLU A 179 -6.88 -14.99 5.33
CA GLU A 179 -8.08 -15.01 4.51
C GLU A 179 -8.88 -13.74 4.80
N ILE A 180 -9.14 -12.96 3.74
CA ILE A 180 -9.79 -11.65 3.83
C ILE A 180 -11.09 -11.70 3.03
N HIS A 181 -12.22 -11.71 3.73
CA HIS A 181 -13.54 -11.65 3.11
C HIS A 181 -13.94 -10.21 2.75
N ALA A 182 -14.95 -10.06 1.89
CA ALA A 182 -15.48 -8.75 1.50
C ALA A 182 -15.83 -7.89 2.73
N GLY A 183 -15.46 -6.61 2.69
CA GLY A 183 -15.66 -5.66 3.79
C GLY A 183 -14.59 -5.71 4.90
N ASN A 184 -13.70 -6.70 4.88
CA ASN A 184 -12.57 -6.78 5.82
C ASN A 184 -11.30 -6.19 5.21
N ARG A 185 -10.36 -5.79 6.07
CA ARG A 185 -9.03 -5.33 5.69
C ARG A 185 -7.99 -5.95 6.62
N LEU A 186 -6.83 -6.28 6.07
CA LEU A 186 -5.64 -6.61 6.87
C LEU A 186 -4.79 -5.36 7.02
N VAL A 187 -4.38 -5.05 8.23
CA VAL A 187 -3.50 -3.91 8.52
C VAL A 187 -2.11 -4.44 8.85
N VAL A 188 -1.09 -3.91 8.17
CA VAL A 188 0.33 -4.18 8.45
C VAL A 188 0.95 -2.88 8.94
N GLU A 189 1.29 -2.83 10.21
CA GLU A 189 1.82 -1.64 10.86
C GLU A 189 3.35 -1.64 10.84
N LEU A 190 3.97 -0.57 10.32
CA LEU A 190 5.43 -0.45 10.14
C LEU A 190 6.10 0.47 11.19
N GLY A 191 5.31 1.03 12.10
CA GLY A 191 5.78 1.94 13.15
C GLY A 191 6.23 3.30 12.60
N ASP A 192 7.14 3.95 13.34
CA ASP A 192 7.65 5.30 13.10
C ASP A 192 8.96 5.35 12.30
N ARG A 193 9.37 4.21 11.73
CA ARG A 193 10.65 4.10 10.98
C ARG A 193 10.51 4.33 9.48
N LEU A 194 9.32 4.68 8.99
CA LEU A 194 9.14 5.07 7.61
C LEU A 194 9.80 6.44 7.37
N PRO A 195 10.66 6.58 6.34
CA PRO A 195 11.21 7.88 6.00
C PRO A 195 10.12 8.87 5.61
N ASP A 196 10.34 10.16 5.90
CA ASP A 196 9.41 11.24 5.51
C ASP A 196 9.23 11.39 3.99
N SER A 197 10.17 10.86 3.21
CA SER A 197 10.12 10.90 1.75
C SER A 197 10.88 9.74 1.10
N GLY A 198 10.46 9.39 -0.11
CA GLY A 198 11.06 8.33 -0.91
C GLY A 198 10.01 7.33 -1.41
N PRO A 199 10.37 6.51 -2.42
CA PRO A 199 9.47 5.46 -2.90
C PRO A 199 9.38 4.33 -1.86
N LEU A 200 8.15 3.93 -1.53
CA LEU A 200 7.89 2.68 -0.82
C LEU A 200 7.49 1.61 -1.85
N LEU A 201 8.32 0.57 -1.97
CA LEU A 201 8.00 -0.59 -2.80
C LEU A 201 7.27 -1.63 -1.95
N VAL A 202 6.01 -1.91 -2.30
CA VAL A 202 5.21 -2.95 -1.64
C VAL A 202 5.07 -4.15 -2.56
N ARG A 203 5.44 -5.33 -2.06
CA ARG A 203 5.23 -6.61 -2.75
C ARG A 203 4.32 -7.49 -1.93
N VAL A 204 3.17 -7.85 -2.50
CA VAL A 204 2.17 -8.72 -1.87
C VAL A 204 2.03 -10.00 -2.68
N ARG A 205 2.01 -11.15 -2.00
CA ARG A 205 1.58 -12.43 -2.59
C ARG A 205 0.15 -12.69 -2.14
N ALA A 206 -0.79 -12.61 -3.07
CA ALA A 206 -2.20 -12.85 -2.82
C ALA A 206 -2.81 -13.62 -4.00
N TRP A 207 -3.87 -14.37 -3.74
CA TRP A 207 -4.68 -15.03 -4.75
C TRP A 207 -6.14 -15.01 -4.31
N ARG A 208 -7.05 -15.24 -5.25
CA ARG A 208 -8.48 -15.40 -4.96
C ARG A 208 -8.77 -16.89 -4.73
N ALA A 209 -9.42 -17.21 -3.63
CA ALA A 209 -9.76 -18.61 -3.30
C ALA A 209 -10.87 -19.18 -4.21
N ASP A 210 -11.87 -18.35 -4.56
CA ASP A 210 -12.96 -18.71 -5.46
C ASP A 210 -12.93 -17.85 -6.73
N ALA A 211 -12.77 -18.48 -7.89
CA ALA A 211 -12.70 -17.78 -9.16
C ALA A 211 -14.04 -17.16 -9.59
N GLU A 212 -15.17 -17.66 -9.06
CA GLU A 212 -16.52 -17.30 -9.48
C GLU A 212 -17.23 -16.34 -8.51
N ALA A 213 -16.65 -16.08 -7.33
CA ALA A 213 -17.19 -15.14 -6.37
C ALA A 213 -17.34 -13.73 -6.98
N ALA A 214 -18.55 -13.17 -6.89
CA ALA A 214 -18.88 -11.85 -7.42
C ALA A 214 -18.15 -10.75 -6.64
N GLY A 215 -17.41 -9.89 -7.37
CA GLY A 215 -16.67 -8.76 -6.81
C GLY A 215 -15.18 -8.80 -7.17
N ALA A 216 -14.61 -7.65 -7.54
CA ALA A 216 -13.19 -7.55 -7.81
C ALA A 216 -12.43 -7.50 -6.47
N ALA A 217 -11.46 -8.40 -6.29
CA ALA A 217 -10.46 -8.23 -5.25
C ALA A 217 -9.68 -6.93 -5.56
N SER A 218 -9.76 -5.95 -4.68
CA SER A 218 -9.04 -4.68 -4.85
C SER A 218 -7.94 -4.56 -3.79
N LEU A 219 -6.70 -4.40 -4.23
CA LEU A 219 -5.61 -3.98 -3.36
C LEU A 219 -5.58 -2.45 -3.35
N LYS A 220 -5.86 -1.85 -2.20
CA LYS A 220 -5.65 -0.42 -1.95
C LYS A 220 -4.49 -0.30 -0.98
N LEU A 221 -3.39 0.31 -1.43
CA LEU A 221 -2.20 0.61 -0.64
C LEU A 221 -2.26 2.04 -0.11
#